data_AF-A0A849ENB5-F1
#
_entry.id   AF-A0A849ENB5-F1
#
_cell.length_a   1.000
_cell.length_b   1.000
_cell.length_c   1.000
_cell.angle_alpha   90.00
_cell.angle_beta   90.00
_cell.angle_gamma   90.00
#
_symmetry.space_group_name_H-M   'P 1'
#
loop_
_entity.id
_entity.type
_entity.pdbx_description
1 polymer ?
#
loop_
_entity_poly.entity_id
_entity_poly.type
_entity_poly.pdbx_seq_one_letter_code
_entity_poly.pdbx_strand_id
1 'polypeptide(L)' 'MGEFVKGIFSDDTKTALLEIARRLKECKGIEALILGGTELPLILEEADSSDIPFLDTTRIHVQAAMKMLF' A
#
# COMPACT_ATOMS: atom_id res chain seq x y z
N MET A 1 -7.47 3.84 -19.87
CA MET A 1 -7.29 2.86 -18.77
C MET A 1 -5.89 2.99 -18.23
N GLY A 2 -5.77 3.26 -16.93
CA GLY A 2 -4.50 3.49 -16.23
C GLY A 2 -3.60 2.25 -16.16
N GLU A 3 -2.36 2.45 -15.74
CA GLU A 3 -1.28 1.45 -15.67
C GLU A 3 -1.70 0.17 -14.91
N PHE A 4 -2.24 0.32 -13.68
CA PHE A 4 -2.60 -0.80 -12.80
C PHE A 4 -3.70 -1.71 -13.35
N VAL A 5 -4.72 -1.15 -14.02
CA VAL A 5 -5.80 -1.94 -14.64
C VAL A 5 -5.27 -2.84 -15.77
N LYS A 6 -4.09 -2.52 -16.32
CA LYS A 6 -3.41 -3.30 -17.35
C LYS A 6 -2.36 -4.26 -16.77
N GLY A 7 -2.24 -4.34 -15.44
CA GLY A 7 -1.22 -5.16 -14.77
C GLY A 7 0.22 -4.66 -15.00
N ILE A 8 0.39 -3.39 -15.37
CA ILE A 8 1.70 -2.78 -15.52
C ILE A 8 2.08 -2.20 -14.15
N PHE A 9 3.29 -2.51 -13.68
CA PHE A 9 3.85 -2.02 -12.43
C PHE A 9 5.31 -1.64 -12.68
N SER A 10 5.55 -0.35 -12.86
CA SER A 10 6.88 0.19 -13.13
C SER A 10 7.60 0.71 -11.88
N ASP A 11 8.92 0.66 -11.90
CA ASP A 11 9.77 1.23 -10.84
C ASP A 11 9.57 2.74 -10.69
N ASP A 12 9.29 3.46 -11.79
CA ASP A 12 8.98 4.89 -11.77
C ASP A 12 7.70 5.17 -10.96
N THR A 13 6.63 4.40 -11.22
CA THR A 13 5.38 4.52 -10.48
C THR A 13 5.55 4.12 -9.02
N LYS A 14 6.32 3.07 -8.74
CA LYS A 14 6.68 2.65 -7.37
C LYS A 14 7.40 3.78 -6.63
N THR A 15 8.42 4.36 -7.25
CA THR A 15 9.21 5.47 -6.70
C THR A 15 8.32 6.68 -6.40
N ALA A 16 7.45 7.07 -7.34
CA ALA A 16 6.54 8.18 -7.15
C ALA A 16 5.56 7.96 -5.98
N LEU A 17 5.04 6.74 -5.80
CA LEU A 17 4.18 6.39 -4.66
C LEU A 17 4.94 6.48 -3.33
N LEU A 18 6.17 5.97 -3.27
CA LEU A 18 7.01 6.05 -2.07
C LEU A 18 7.37 7.49 -1.70
N GLU A 19 7.63 8.35 -2.69
CA GLU A 19 7.84 9.78 -2.46
C GLU A 19 6.62 10.48 -1.85
N ILE A 20 5.41 10.13 -2.32
CA ILE A 20 4.16 10.63 -1.74
C ILE A 20 4.04 10.19 -0.28
N ALA A 21 4.30 8.92 0.01
CA ALA A 21 4.25 8.37 1.37
C ALA A 21 5.26 9.08 2.29
N ARG A 22 6.51 9.24 1.84
CA ARG A 22 7.55 9.97 2.58
C ARG A 22 7.12 11.41 2.88
N ARG A 23 6.61 12.14 1.89
CA ARG A 23 6.13 13.52 2.07
C ARG A 23 4.99 13.59 3.08
N LEU A 24 4.08 12.62 3.06
CA LEU A 24 2.99 12.56 4.06
C LEU A 24 3.54 12.32 5.47
N LYS A 25 4.54 11.45 5.64
CA LYS A 25 5.20 11.26 6.95
C LYS A 25 5.86 12.55 7.42
N GLU A 26 6.66 13.18 6.56
CA GLU A 26 7.40 14.40 6.90
C GLU A 26 6.49 15.59 7.21
N CYS A 27 5.46 15.84 6.39
CA CYS A 27 4.63 17.03 6.51
C CYS A 27 3.42 16.85 7.44
N LYS A 28 2.95 15.62 7.65
CA LYS A 28 1.73 15.33 8.41
C LYS A 28 1.94 14.38 9.59
N GLY A 29 3.12 13.77 9.72
CA GLY A 29 3.43 12.86 10.81
C GLY A 29 2.59 11.58 10.78
N ILE A 30 2.23 11.07 9.59
CA ILE A 30 1.46 9.82 9.51
C ILE A 30 2.26 8.66 10.10
N GLU A 31 1.58 7.79 10.82
CA GLU A 31 2.19 6.63 11.49
C GLU A 31 2.09 5.35 10.64
N ALA A 32 1.21 5.33 9.64
CA ALA A 32 1.02 4.21 8.72
C ALA A 32 0.33 4.68 7.43
N LEU A 33 0.45 3.88 6.36
CA LEU A 33 -0.20 4.11 5.08
C LEU A 33 -1.26 3.03 4.81
N ILE A 34 -2.49 3.45 4.51
CA ILE A 34 -3.56 2.53 4.10
C ILE A 34 -3.39 2.20 2.61
N LEU A 35 -3.21 0.92 2.29
CA LEU A 35 -3.28 0.42 0.92
C LEU A 35 -4.75 0.15 0.58
N GLY A 36 -5.44 1.20 0.12
CA GLY A 36 -6.88 1.18 -0.11
C GLY A 36 -7.33 0.57 -1.43
N GLY A 37 -6.42 0.41 -2.39
CA GLY A 37 -6.66 -0.30 -3.65
C GLY A 37 -5.98 -1.67 -3.61
N THR A 38 -6.64 -2.69 -4.16
CA THR A 38 -6.11 -4.08 -4.23
C THR A 38 -4.82 -4.21 -5.05
N GLU A 39 -4.54 -3.24 -5.91
CA GLU A 39 -3.36 -3.17 -6.77
C GLU A 39 -2.15 -2.55 -6.06
N LEU A 40 -2.35 -1.76 -4.99
CA LEU A 40 -1.26 -1.12 -4.26
C LEU A 40 -0.33 -2.12 -3.56
N PRO A 41 -0.84 -3.20 -2.92
CA PRO A 41 0.02 -4.27 -2.40
C PRO A 41 0.81 -5.03 -3.48
N LEU A 42 0.47 -4.90 -4.77
CA LEU A 42 1.20 -5.56 -5.86
C LEU A 42 2.45 -4.78 -6.31
N ILE A 43 2.55 -3.49 -5.98
CA ILE A 43 3.68 -2.62 -6.33
C ILE A 43 4.46 -2.11 -5.11
N LEU A 44 3.80 -1.98 -3.96
CA LEU A 44 4.42 -1.58 -2.69
C LEU A 44 4.60 -2.81 -1.80
N GLU A 45 5.86 -3.26 -1.66
CA GLU A 45 6.21 -4.44 -0.89
C GLU A 45 6.51 -4.08 0.57
N GLU A 46 6.41 -5.05 1.49
CA GLU A 46 6.77 -4.84 2.90
C GLU A 46 8.24 -4.38 3.06
N ALA A 47 9.14 -4.77 2.16
CA ALA A 47 10.53 -4.32 2.17
C ALA A 47 10.68 -2.80 1.92
N ASP A 48 9.70 -2.17 1.25
CA ASP A 48 9.69 -0.73 1.01
C ASP A 48 9.13 0.06 2.21
N SER A 49 8.54 -0.63 3.20
CA SER A 49 7.85 -0.02 4.33
C SER A 49 8.78 0.37 5.49
N SER A 50 10.09 0.50 5.25
CA SER A 50 11.14 0.64 6.28
C SER A 50 10.87 1.74 7.32
N ASP A 51 10.15 2.78 6.90
CA ASP A 51 9.84 3.95 7.72
C ASP A 51 8.34 4.20 7.94
N ILE A 52 7.46 3.56 7.18
CA ILE A 52 6.00 3.76 7.27
C ILE A 52 5.34 2.40 7.07
N PRO A 53 4.79 1.78 8.12
CA PRO A 53 4.03 0.55 8.01
C PRO A 53 2.90 0.66 6.97
N PHE A 54 2.75 -0.38 6.15
CA PHE A 54 1.65 -0.48 5.19
C PHE A 54 0.52 -1.32 5.78
N LEU A 55 -0.71 -0.82 5.64
CA LEU A 55 -1.93 -1.50 6.05
C LEU A 55 -2.64 -2.01 4.78
N ASP A 56 -2.35 -3.26 4.42
CA ASP A 56 -3.08 -3.96 3.35
C ASP A 56 -4.51 -4.23 3.82
N THR A 57 -5.44 -3.40 3.32
CA THR A 57 -6.85 -3.50 3.68
C THR A 57 -7.45 -4.82 3.24
N THR A 58 -7.05 -5.36 2.09
CA THR A 58 -7.55 -6.64 1.58
C THR A 58 -7.19 -7.76 2.55
N ARG A 59 -5.91 -7.83 2.95
CA ARG A 59 -5.43 -8.81 3.91
C ARG A 59 -6.13 -8.67 5.27
N ILE A 60 -6.25 -7.45 5.78
CA ILE A 60 -6.92 -7.18 7.06
C ILE A 60 -8.40 -7.61 7.01
N HIS A 61 -9.12 -7.25 5.95
CA HIS A 61 -10.53 -7.61 5.77
C HIS A 61 -10.73 -9.13 5.68
N VAL A 62 -9.90 -9.82 4.89
CA VAL A 62 -9.97 -11.29 4.78
C VAL A 62 -9.68 -11.96 6.12
N GLN A 63 -8.65 -11.50 6.85
CA GLN A 63 -8.35 -12.03 8.18
C GLN A 63 -9.50 -11.81 9.17
N ALA A 64 -10.14 -10.64 9.15
CA ALA A 64 -11.30 -10.36 9.99
C ALA A 64 -12.48 -11.27 9.64
N ALA A 65 -12.77 -11.46 8.35
CA ALA A 65 -13.83 -12.36 7.89
C ALA A 65 -13.58 -13.81 8.32
N MET A 66 -12.34 -14.29 8.22
CA MET A 66 -11.97 -15.63 8.69
C MET A 66 -12.16 -15.78 10.20
N LYS A 67 -11.74 -14.78 11.00
CA LYS A 67 -11.96 -14.75 12.46
C LYS A 67 -13.42 -14.69 12.89
N MET A 68 -14.33 -14.25 12.03
CA MET A 68 -15.77 -14.27 12.31
C MET A 68 -16.41 -15.63 12.01
N LEU A 69 -15.80 -16.41 11.11
CA LEU A 69 -16.31 -17.71 10.66
C LEU A 69 -15.82 -18.88 11.50
N PHE A 70 -14.68 -18.74 12.17
CA PHE A 70 -14.02 -19.75 13.00
C PHE A 70 -13.76 -19.21 14.40
#